data_AF-S9RM89-F1
#
_entry.id   AF-S9RM89-F1
#
_cell.length_a   1.000
_cell.length_b   1.000
_cell.length_c   1.000
_cell.angle_alpha   90.00
_cell.angle_beta   90.00
_cell.angle_gamma   90.00
#
_symmetry.space_group_name_H-M   'P 1'
#
loop_
_entity.id
_entity.type
_entity.pdbx_description
1 polymer ?
#
loop_
_entity_poly.entity_id
_entity_poly.type
_entity_poly.pdbx_seq_one_letter_code
_entity_poly.pdbx_strand_id
1 'polypeptide(L)'
;MGSQVNLKENEPKQDDSKEVDGIKPITSPKMEGPCTISVFTPSIRNVTKEDEKATSKTNFLNTNVYTNVFHGLVNRSLKTKVTTMGLPKSFSKKASTKALYSQFQPICLLSRSTEVTKGFPLVYFPEDLPKHDVTEEDYKSFIHDINLACSFSEVALLGSGNLVGLVSLGVSRFIISYYIEKYIDNVRFPVVRGFVELWNKNFFHQRKIHVFFLNPDEVAEQKDKAIEAYLKENGSTGFFSKKMSKRRWNKQHHHISDTRHSRLLIVSFNSDGIPYLP
;
A
#
# COMPACT_ATOMS: atom_id res chain seq x y z
N MET A 1 -37.01 55.98 49.77
CA MET A 1 -35.72 56.41 49.16
C MET A 1 -35.12 55.18 48.50
N GLY A 2 -35.30 55.04 47.18
CA GLY A 2 -34.89 53.85 46.42
C GLY A 2 -33.55 54.06 45.72
N SER A 3 -32.61 53.14 45.93
CA SER A 3 -31.28 53.13 45.32
C SER A 3 -31.35 52.62 43.88
N GLN A 4 -30.77 53.38 42.94
CA GLN A 4 -30.49 52.92 41.58
C GLN A 4 -29.09 52.31 41.53
N VAL A 5 -29.00 51.09 40.98
CA VAL A 5 -27.75 50.36 40.72
C VAL A 5 -27.37 50.59 39.26
N ASN A 6 -26.20 51.21 39.03
CA ASN A 6 -25.62 51.38 37.69
C ASN A 6 -24.80 50.14 37.32
N LEU A 7 -25.20 49.44 36.26
CA LEU A 7 -24.41 48.40 35.60
C LEU A 7 -23.54 49.07 34.53
N LYS A 8 -22.22 49.05 34.73
CA LYS A 8 -21.23 49.38 33.68
C LYS A 8 -20.89 48.09 32.92
N GLU A 9 -21.11 48.11 31.62
CA GLU A 9 -20.65 47.11 30.66
C GLU A 9 -19.11 47.06 30.61
N ASN A 10 -18.56 45.85 30.65
CA ASN A 10 -17.15 45.57 30.43
C ASN A 10 -16.95 45.21 28.96
N GLU A 11 -16.15 45.98 28.24
CA GLU A 11 -15.66 45.64 26.90
C GLU A 11 -14.58 44.53 26.98
N PRO A 12 -14.59 43.55 26.06
CA PRO A 12 -13.55 42.53 26.00
C PRO A 12 -12.31 43.03 25.26
N LYS A 13 -11.15 42.83 25.90
CA LYS A 13 -9.81 43.06 25.31
C LYS A 13 -9.57 42.14 24.12
N GLN A 14 -9.16 42.75 23.01
CA GLN A 14 -8.72 42.11 21.78
C GLN A 14 -7.33 41.51 22.00
N ASP A 15 -7.22 40.19 21.81
CA ASP A 15 -5.99 39.41 22.03
C ASP A 15 -5.27 39.20 20.68
N ASP A 16 -4.11 39.85 20.53
CA ASP A 16 -3.24 39.77 19.36
C ASP A 16 -2.57 38.39 19.29
N SER A 17 -3.26 37.46 18.63
CA SER A 17 -2.72 36.14 18.31
C SER A 17 -1.78 36.24 17.10
N LYS A 18 -0.48 36.18 17.39
CA LYS A 18 0.60 36.05 16.41
C LYS A 18 0.37 34.83 15.52
N GLU A 19 0.20 35.09 14.24
CA GLU A 19 0.11 34.13 13.14
C GLU A 19 1.44 33.33 13.08
N VAL A 20 1.40 32.10 13.59
CA VAL A 20 2.48 31.12 13.40
C VAL A 20 2.34 30.59 11.98
N ASP A 21 3.31 30.91 11.13
CA ASP A 21 3.41 30.43 9.74
C ASP A 21 3.03 28.95 9.65
N GLY A 22 1.83 28.72 9.13
CA GLY A 22 1.23 27.41 9.02
C GLY A 22 2.05 26.52 8.11
N ILE A 23 2.50 25.38 8.65
CA ILE A 23 2.92 24.22 7.86
C ILE A 23 1.76 23.92 6.89
N LYS A 24 1.91 24.30 5.62
CA LYS A 24 0.92 23.99 4.60
C LYS A 24 0.70 22.48 4.64
N PRO A 25 -0.55 22.00 4.81
CA PRO A 25 -0.82 20.57 4.81
C PRO A 25 -0.27 20.00 3.50
N ILE A 26 0.60 18.99 3.62
CA ILE A 26 1.15 18.25 2.49
C ILE A 26 -0.06 17.76 1.71
N THR A 27 -0.33 18.41 0.58
CA THR A 27 -1.44 18.06 -0.28
C THR A 27 -1.14 16.67 -0.80
N SER A 28 -2.03 15.71 -0.52
CA SER A 28 -1.88 14.34 -1.00
C SER A 28 -1.52 14.37 -2.49
N PRO A 29 -0.48 13.66 -2.93
CA PRO A 29 -0.08 13.69 -4.32
C PRO A 29 -1.25 13.25 -5.21
N LYS A 30 -1.37 13.82 -6.42
CA LYS A 30 -2.38 13.48 -7.45
C LYS A 30 -2.24 12.04 -8.00
N MET A 31 -1.64 11.14 -7.24
CA MET A 31 -1.47 9.72 -7.55
C MET A 31 -2.69 8.88 -7.14
N GLU A 32 -3.79 9.52 -6.71
CA GLU A 32 -5.10 8.87 -6.59
C GLU A 32 -5.63 8.57 -8.01
N GLY A 33 -5.26 7.40 -8.54
CA GLY A 33 -5.62 7.00 -9.89
C GLY A 33 -5.07 5.61 -10.25
N PRO A 34 -5.41 5.08 -11.43
CA PRO A 34 -4.87 3.80 -11.90
C PRO A 34 -3.34 3.89 -12.02
N CYS A 35 -2.64 2.81 -11.68
CA CYS A 35 -1.18 2.74 -11.77
C CYS A 35 -0.73 2.96 -13.23
N THR A 36 -0.12 4.11 -13.49
CA THR A 36 0.42 4.46 -14.83
C THR A 36 1.80 3.86 -15.07
N ILE A 37 2.48 3.40 -14.01
CA ILE A 37 3.79 2.77 -14.07
C ILE A 37 3.59 1.30 -14.48
N SER A 38 4.17 0.91 -15.61
CA SER A 38 4.14 -0.47 -16.08
C SER A 38 5.07 -1.33 -15.24
N VAL A 39 4.56 -2.43 -14.66
CA VAL A 39 5.37 -3.40 -13.89
C VAL A 39 6.38 -4.19 -14.74
N PHE A 40 6.38 -3.99 -16.06
CA PHE A 40 7.25 -4.66 -17.01
C PHE A 40 8.42 -3.79 -17.47
N THR A 41 8.64 -2.62 -16.88
CA THR A 41 9.83 -1.84 -17.17
C THR A 41 11.06 -2.55 -16.59
N PRO A 42 12.19 -2.60 -17.33
CA PRO A 42 13.41 -3.30 -16.90
C PRO A 42 14.01 -2.69 -15.63
N SER A 43 13.61 -1.46 -15.34
CA SER A 43 13.97 -0.69 -14.17
C SER A 43 13.12 -1.00 -12.95
N ILE A 44 12.30 -2.04 -12.91
CA ILE A 44 11.60 -2.44 -11.67
C ILE A 44 12.36 -3.57 -11.01
N ARG A 45 12.73 -3.36 -9.74
CA ARG A 45 13.31 -4.41 -8.91
C ARG A 45 12.20 -5.36 -8.48
N ASN A 46 12.17 -6.54 -9.07
CA ASN A 46 11.25 -7.60 -8.65
C ASN A 46 11.84 -8.36 -7.47
N VAL A 47 11.08 -8.50 -6.40
CA VAL A 47 11.46 -9.30 -5.24
C VAL A 47 11.34 -10.78 -5.61
N THR A 48 12.46 -11.48 -5.63
CA THR A 48 12.56 -12.88 -6.00
C THR A 48 12.47 -13.80 -4.78
N LYS A 49 12.25 -15.09 -5.02
CA LYS A 49 12.38 -16.12 -3.96
C LYS A 49 13.79 -16.18 -3.38
N GLU A 50 14.80 -15.72 -4.11
CA GLU A 50 16.18 -15.66 -3.62
C GLU A 50 16.35 -14.54 -2.62
N ASP A 51 15.74 -13.37 -2.87
CA ASP A 51 15.69 -12.27 -1.91
C ASP A 51 15.01 -12.73 -0.60
N GLU A 52 13.89 -13.45 -0.69
CA GLU A 52 13.23 -14.04 0.48
C GLU A 52 14.11 -15.07 1.21
N LYS A 53 14.85 -15.88 0.45
CA LYS A 53 15.79 -16.88 1.01
C LYS A 53 16.99 -16.22 1.67
N ALA A 54 17.53 -15.15 1.09
CA ALA A 54 18.65 -14.40 1.65
C ALA A 54 18.27 -13.84 3.03
N THR A 55 17.04 -13.33 3.17
CA THR A 55 16.56 -12.82 4.45
C THR A 55 16.13 -13.92 5.43
N SER A 56 15.77 -15.12 4.96
CA SER A 56 15.37 -16.24 5.84
C SER A 56 16.50 -17.19 6.23
N LYS A 57 17.66 -17.16 5.57
CA LYS A 57 18.85 -17.95 5.98
C LYS A 57 19.36 -17.60 7.38
N THR A 58 18.92 -16.51 7.98
CA THR A 58 19.22 -16.15 9.38
C THR A 58 18.33 -16.86 10.40
N ASN A 59 17.22 -17.53 10.03
CA ASN A 59 16.49 -18.49 10.87
C ASN A 59 15.56 -19.34 10.00
N PHE A 60 15.72 -20.67 10.01
CA PHE A 60 14.85 -21.65 9.33
C PHE A 60 13.37 -21.48 9.76
N LEU A 61 12.65 -20.59 9.08
CA LEU A 61 11.21 -20.45 9.26
C LEU A 61 10.52 -21.43 8.31
N ASN A 62 10.24 -22.61 8.86
CA ASN A 62 9.45 -23.66 8.24
C ASN A 62 8.10 -23.09 7.75
N THR A 63 7.58 -23.56 6.62
CA THR A 63 6.30 -23.09 6.04
C THR A 63 5.11 -23.21 7.01
N ASN A 64 5.19 -24.13 7.97
CA ASN A 64 4.23 -24.28 9.08
C ASN A 64 4.33 -23.19 10.17
N VAL A 65 5.42 -22.43 10.24
CA VAL A 65 5.51 -21.26 11.13
C VAL A 65 4.69 -20.11 10.58
N TYR A 66 4.45 -20.02 9.27
CA TYR A 66 3.64 -18.94 8.69
C TYR A 66 2.15 -19.08 8.97
N THR A 67 1.61 -20.31 8.99
CA THR A 67 0.24 -20.59 9.46
C THR A 67 0.11 -20.36 10.96
N ASN A 68 1.13 -20.74 11.75
CA ASN A 68 1.14 -20.51 13.20
C ASN A 68 1.41 -19.05 13.60
N VAL A 69 2.12 -18.25 12.79
CA VAL A 69 2.28 -16.80 12.95
C VAL A 69 1.00 -16.10 12.58
N PHE A 70 0.28 -16.56 11.54
CA PHE A 70 -1.07 -16.09 11.24
C PHE A 70 -2.04 -16.36 12.41
N HIS A 71 -2.07 -17.57 12.96
CA HIS A 71 -2.91 -17.90 14.13
C HIS A 71 -2.43 -17.26 15.45
N GLY A 72 -1.12 -17.11 15.65
CA GLY A 72 -0.53 -16.45 16.82
C GLY A 72 -0.71 -14.93 16.81
N LEU A 73 -0.81 -14.31 15.62
CA LEU A 73 -1.08 -12.88 15.45
C LEU A 73 -2.56 -12.53 15.53
N VAL A 74 -3.47 -13.42 15.11
CA VAL A 74 -4.92 -13.30 15.43
C VAL A 74 -5.13 -13.25 16.95
N ASN A 75 -4.32 -13.96 17.73
CA ASN A 75 -4.33 -13.89 19.20
C ASN A 75 -3.77 -12.59 19.79
N ARG A 76 -3.06 -11.77 19.00
CA ARG A 76 -2.64 -10.41 19.40
C ARG A 76 -3.83 -9.45 19.45
N SER A 77 -4.85 -9.69 18.62
CA SER A 77 -6.13 -8.95 18.62
C SER A 77 -6.99 -9.27 19.86
N LEU A 78 -6.94 -10.51 20.37
CA LEU A 78 -7.85 -10.95 21.43
C LEU A 78 -7.32 -10.79 22.86
N LYS A 79 -6.00 -10.60 23.07
CA LYS A 79 -5.40 -10.53 24.42
C LYS A 79 -4.98 -9.13 24.88
N THR A 80 -5.01 -8.10 24.03
CA THR A 80 -4.74 -6.73 24.48
C THR A 80 -5.98 -6.15 25.14
N LYS A 81 -6.01 -6.20 26.47
CA LYS A 81 -6.99 -5.52 27.32
C LYS A 81 -7.13 -4.04 26.93
N VAL A 82 -8.26 -3.69 26.32
CA VAL A 82 -9.09 -2.47 26.52
C VAL A 82 -8.38 -1.10 26.59
N THR A 83 -7.17 -0.91 26.08
CA THR A 83 -6.59 0.44 25.99
C THR A 83 -5.90 0.61 24.65
N THR A 84 -6.58 1.32 23.73
CA THR A 84 -6.25 1.56 22.31
C THR A 84 -6.20 0.29 21.45
N MET A 85 -7.39 -0.23 21.08
CA MET A 85 -7.60 -1.05 19.87
C MET A 85 -7.45 -0.16 18.63
N GLY A 86 -6.25 0.39 18.47
CA GLY A 86 -5.95 1.55 17.67
C GLY A 86 -5.30 1.20 16.34
N LEU A 87 -5.42 2.15 15.42
CA LEU A 87 -4.64 2.25 14.19
C LEU A 87 -3.18 1.77 14.40
N PRO A 88 -2.51 1.23 13.36
CA PRO A 88 -1.10 0.86 13.45
C PRO A 88 -0.27 1.96 14.12
N LYS A 89 0.61 1.59 15.06
CA LYS A 89 1.47 2.55 15.78
C LYS A 89 2.26 3.43 14.80
N SER A 90 2.57 2.90 13.62
CA SER A 90 3.17 3.60 12.49
C SER A 90 2.42 4.87 12.09
N PHE A 91 1.08 4.89 12.18
CA PHE A 91 0.28 6.06 11.76
C PHE A 91 0.45 7.26 12.69
N SER A 92 0.91 7.04 13.93
CA SER A 92 1.26 8.12 14.84
C SER A 92 2.68 8.66 14.62
N LYS A 93 3.52 7.99 13.81
CA LYS A 93 4.89 8.41 13.53
C LYS A 93 4.91 9.50 12.47
N LYS A 94 5.27 10.72 12.88
CA LYS A 94 5.56 11.82 11.95
C LYS A 94 6.77 11.45 11.08
N ALA A 95 6.74 11.87 9.82
CA ALA A 95 7.87 11.76 8.91
C ALA A 95 9.06 12.60 9.42
N SER A 96 10.25 12.00 9.45
CA SER A 96 11.49 12.70 9.83
C SER A 96 11.84 13.85 8.88
N THR A 97 11.96 15.07 9.40
CA THR A 97 12.41 16.23 8.61
C THR A 97 13.89 16.18 8.22
N LYS A 98 14.66 15.24 8.80
CA LYS A 98 16.09 15.06 8.53
C LYS A 98 16.35 14.06 7.40
N ALA A 99 15.36 13.28 6.99
CA ALA A 99 15.52 12.32 5.91
C ALA A 99 15.56 13.05 4.56
N LEU A 100 16.46 12.62 3.68
CA LEU A 100 16.62 13.21 2.35
C LEU A 100 15.50 12.82 1.38
N TYR A 101 14.79 11.71 1.66
CA TYR A 101 13.73 11.16 0.80
C TYR A 101 14.12 11.06 -0.68
N SER A 102 15.35 10.60 -0.93
CA SER A 102 15.89 10.41 -2.29
C SER A 102 15.07 9.37 -3.05
N GLN A 103 14.71 9.66 -4.30
CA GLN A 103 14.01 8.68 -5.12
C GLN A 103 14.82 7.37 -5.27
N PHE A 104 14.10 6.26 -5.23
CA PHE A 104 14.62 4.91 -5.45
C PHE A 104 13.84 4.20 -6.56
N GLN A 105 14.51 3.20 -7.14
CA GLN A 105 14.01 2.34 -8.20
C GLN A 105 12.73 1.59 -7.74
N PRO A 106 11.64 1.54 -8.52
CA PRO A 106 10.39 0.96 -8.03
C PRO A 106 10.56 -0.52 -7.69
N ILE A 107 9.91 -0.95 -6.61
CA ILE A 107 10.06 -2.28 -6.04
C ILE A 107 8.75 -3.02 -6.19
N CYS A 108 8.77 -4.18 -6.83
CA CYS A 108 7.60 -5.00 -7.08
C CYS A 108 7.64 -6.28 -6.25
N LEU A 109 6.68 -6.43 -5.34
CA LEU A 109 6.45 -7.63 -4.56
C LEU A 109 5.36 -8.48 -5.19
N LEU A 110 5.63 -9.77 -5.35
CA LEU A 110 4.66 -10.73 -5.88
C LEU A 110 3.90 -11.41 -4.73
N SER A 111 2.62 -11.71 -4.96
CA SER A 111 1.85 -12.56 -4.06
C SER A 111 2.45 -13.98 -4.01
N ARG A 112 2.35 -14.64 -2.85
CA ARG A 112 2.92 -15.98 -2.62
C ARG A 112 2.32 -17.06 -3.53
N SER A 113 1.09 -16.84 -3.98
CA SER A 113 0.34 -17.72 -4.86
C SER A 113 -0.37 -16.88 -5.92
N THR A 114 -0.91 -17.54 -6.93
CA THR A 114 -1.87 -16.93 -7.88
C THR A 114 -3.17 -16.53 -7.17
N GLU A 115 -3.47 -17.15 -6.03
CA GLU A 115 -4.54 -16.77 -5.13
C GLU A 115 -4.09 -15.63 -4.19
N VAL A 116 -4.78 -14.49 -4.25
CA VAL A 116 -4.51 -13.32 -3.38
C VAL A 116 -4.62 -13.68 -1.90
N THR A 117 -5.47 -14.64 -1.54
CA THR A 117 -5.74 -15.01 -0.14
C THR A 117 -4.56 -15.64 0.58
N LYS A 118 -3.54 -16.11 -0.16
CA LYS A 118 -2.25 -16.54 0.42
C LYS A 118 -1.32 -15.35 0.78
N GLY A 119 -1.71 -14.14 0.40
CA GLY A 119 -1.06 -12.89 0.75
C GLY A 119 0.31 -12.69 0.10
N PHE A 120 1.08 -11.80 0.71
CA PHE A 120 2.40 -11.33 0.31
C PHE A 120 3.49 -11.76 1.31
N PRO A 121 4.74 -11.89 0.86
CA PRO A 121 5.86 -12.29 1.71
C PRO A 121 6.21 -11.23 2.76
N LEU A 122 6.30 -11.66 4.03
CA LEU A 122 6.60 -10.79 5.18
C LEU A 122 8.11 -10.52 5.37
N VAL A 123 8.96 -11.39 4.86
CA VAL A 123 10.38 -11.45 5.26
C VAL A 123 11.24 -10.43 4.53
N TYR A 124 10.83 -9.96 3.35
CA TYR A 124 11.64 -9.06 2.55
C TYR A 124 11.44 -7.61 2.99
N PHE A 125 12.47 -7.00 3.59
CA PHE A 125 12.51 -5.57 3.88
C PHE A 125 13.48 -4.87 2.90
N PRO A 126 12.99 -4.01 1.99
CA PRO A 126 13.85 -3.36 1.01
C PRO A 126 14.81 -2.33 1.62
N GLU A 127 16.08 -2.36 1.19
CA GLU A 127 17.17 -1.50 1.68
C GLU A 127 16.96 0.01 1.46
N ASP A 128 16.07 0.38 0.55
CA ASP A 128 15.73 1.78 0.27
C ASP A 128 14.72 2.37 1.26
N LEU A 129 13.90 1.52 1.91
CA LEU A 129 12.87 1.99 2.84
C LEU A 129 13.42 2.67 4.11
N PRO A 130 14.53 2.22 4.73
CA PRO A 130 15.17 2.94 5.84
C PRO A 130 15.53 4.39 5.51
N LYS A 131 15.92 4.68 4.27
CA LYS A 131 16.27 6.05 3.82
C LYS A 131 15.06 6.98 3.78
N HIS A 132 13.85 6.40 3.79
CA HIS A 132 12.56 7.08 3.84
C HIS A 132 11.91 7.02 5.22
N ASP A 133 12.67 6.80 6.30
CA ASP A 133 12.13 6.76 7.67
C ASP A 133 11.05 5.68 7.85
N VAL A 134 11.19 4.55 7.14
CA VAL A 134 10.35 3.36 7.32
C VAL A 134 11.19 2.30 8.03
N THR A 135 10.77 1.88 9.22
CA THR A 135 11.46 0.80 9.93
C THR A 135 10.99 -0.57 9.47
N GLU A 136 11.78 -1.61 9.75
CA GLU A 136 11.39 -3.00 9.46
C GLU A 136 10.07 -3.39 10.17
N GLU A 137 9.84 -2.85 11.36
CA GLU A 137 8.62 -3.07 12.14
C GLU A 137 7.39 -2.43 11.47
N ASP A 138 7.54 -1.20 10.95
CA ASP A 138 6.47 -0.50 10.22
C ASP A 138 6.10 -1.27 8.96
N TYR A 139 7.11 -1.75 8.24
CA TYR A 139 6.92 -2.55 7.05
C TYR A 139 6.25 -3.90 7.35
N LYS A 140 6.67 -4.59 8.43
CA LYS A 140 6.02 -5.82 8.88
C LYS A 140 4.56 -5.60 9.27
N SER A 141 4.26 -4.49 9.95
CA SER A 141 2.88 -4.09 10.27
C SER A 141 2.06 -3.84 9.00
N PHE A 142 2.62 -3.14 8.01
CA PHE A 142 1.98 -2.93 6.72
C PHE A 142 1.63 -4.24 6.03
N ILE A 143 2.63 -5.13 5.81
CA ILE A 143 2.39 -6.41 5.15
C ILE A 143 1.43 -7.30 5.94
N HIS A 144 1.44 -7.21 7.27
CA HIS A 144 0.47 -7.90 8.12
C HIS A 144 -0.96 -7.45 7.84
N ASP A 145 -1.22 -6.14 7.83
CA ASP A 145 -2.54 -5.58 7.56
C ASP A 145 -3.02 -5.93 6.14
N ILE A 146 -2.13 -5.89 5.15
CA ILE A 146 -2.45 -6.31 3.78
C ILE A 146 -2.79 -7.80 3.72
N ASN A 147 -2.03 -8.66 4.42
CA ASN A 147 -2.28 -10.10 4.45
C ASN A 147 -3.61 -10.44 5.13
N LEU A 148 -3.95 -9.71 6.18
CA LEU A 148 -5.24 -9.79 6.87
C LEU A 148 -6.38 -9.38 5.92
N ALA A 149 -6.23 -8.27 5.19
CA ALA A 149 -7.18 -7.84 4.16
C ALA A 149 -7.33 -8.86 3.01
N CYS A 150 -6.24 -9.52 2.63
CA CYS A 150 -6.24 -10.57 1.63
C CYS A 150 -7.07 -11.78 2.07
N SER A 151 -6.91 -12.23 3.32
CA SER A 151 -7.73 -13.33 3.88
C SER A 151 -9.22 -12.99 3.96
N PHE A 152 -9.57 -11.71 4.14
CA PHE A 152 -10.96 -11.28 4.20
C PHE A 152 -11.63 -11.05 2.85
N SER A 153 -10.85 -10.95 1.77
CA SER A 153 -11.42 -10.67 0.45
C SER A 153 -12.30 -11.81 -0.07
N GLU A 154 -12.04 -13.08 0.32
CA GLU A 154 -12.95 -14.20 0.06
C GLU A 154 -14.29 -14.07 0.81
N VAL A 155 -14.27 -13.54 2.04
CA VAL A 155 -15.47 -13.38 2.88
C VAL A 155 -16.35 -12.23 2.40
N ALA A 156 -15.75 -11.14 1.92
CA ALA A 156 -16.47 -10.00 1.35
C ALA A 156 -17.20 -10.38 0.04
N LEU A 157 -16.67 -11.36 -0.72
CA LEU A 157 -17.29 -11.92 -1.92
C LEU A 157 -18.53 -12.79 -1.62
N LEU A 158 -18.71 -13.24 -0.37
CA LEU A 158 -19.78 -14.16 0.03
C LEU A 158 -21.05 -13.47 0.60
N GLY A 159 -21.14 -12.15 0.52
CA GLY A 159 -22.35 -11.39 0.86
C GLY A 159 -22.25 -10.57 2.15
N SER A 160 -22.96 -9.44 2.14
CA SER A 160 -22.93 -8.37 3.15
C SER A 160 -23.31 -8.79 4.59
N GLY A 161 -23.94 -9.96 4.77
CA GLY A 161 -24.29 -10.49 6.09
C GLY A 161 -23.08 -10.89 6.95
N ASN A 162 -21.97 -11.29 6.33
CA ASN A 162 -20.77 -11.74 7.05
C ASN A 162 -19.78 -10.60 7.34
N LEU A 163 -19.99 -9.39 6.80
CA LEU A 163 -19.26 -8.19 7.17
C LEU A 163 -19.44 -7.83 8.65
N VAL A 164 -20.56 -8.20 9.25
CA VAL A 164 -20.81 -8.02 10.70
C VAL A 164 -19.87 -8.90 11.55
N GLY A 165 -19.41 -10.04 11.03
CA GLY A 165 -18.39 -10.88 11.66
C GLY A 165 -16.96 -10.34 11.53
N LEU A 166 -16.68 -9.50 10.52
CA LEU A 166 -15.37 -8.81 10.39
C LEU A 166 -15.15 -7.79 11.51
N VAL A 167 -16.24 -7.23 12.04
CA VAL A 167 -16.22 -6.32 13.18
C VAL A 167 -15.81 -7.02 14.47
N SER A 168 -16.22 -8.27 14.66
CA SER A 168 -15.92 -9.00 15.90
C SER A 168 -14.45 -9.45 15.99
N LEU A 169 -13.71 -9.40 14.88
CA LEU A 169 -12.27 -9.72 14.82
C LEU A 169 -11.34 -8.53 15.09
N GLY A 170 -11.88 -7.38 15.52
CA GLY A 170 -11.09 -6.26 16.05
C GLY A 170 -10.58 -5.27 15.01
N VAL A 171 -11.01 -5.38 13.75
CA VAL A 171 -10.76 -4.36 12.73
C VAL A 171 -11.87 -3.30 12.86
N SER A 172 -11.50 -2.02 12.96
CA SER A 172 -12.47 -0.97 13.26
C SER A 172 -13.59 -0.91 12.20
N ARG A 173 -14.85 -0.92 12.66
CA ARG A 173 -16.07 -0.77 11.83
C ARG A 173 -15.94 0.37 10.83
N PHE A 174 -15.34 1.49 11.26
CA PHE A 174 -15.28 2.73 10.49
C PHE A 174 -14.31 2.65 9.30
N ILE A 175 -13.17 1.98 9.46
CA ILE A 175 -12.15 1.87 8.39
C ILE A 175 -12.63 0.91 7.30
N ILE A 176 -13.20 -0.23 7.72
CA ILE A 176 -13.72 -1.22 6.78
C ILE A 176 -14.89 -0.63 5.99
N SER A 177 -15.91 -0.08 6.66
CA SER A 177 -17.10 0.44 5.97
C SER A 177 -16.79 1.57 5.00
N TYR A 178 -15.98 2.58 5.38
CA TYR A 178 -15.71 3.74 4.53
C TYR A 178 -14.95 3.36 3.23
N TYR A 179 -13.94 2.50 3.32
CA TYR A 179 -13.14 2.12 2.15
C TYR A 179 -13.80 1.02 1.34
N ILE A 180 -14.55 0.10 1.96
CA ILE A 180 -15.33 -0.90 1.22
C ILE A 180 -16.44 -0.18 0.44
N GLU A 181 -17.22 0.72 1.05
CA GLU A 181 -18.27 1.50 0.35
C GLU A 181 -17.73 2.28 -0.85
N LYS A 182 -16.51 2.83 -0.76
CA LYS A 182 -15.88 3.55 -1.88
C LYS A 182 -15.51 2.64 -3.07
N TYR A 183 -15.30 1.34 -2.85
CA TYR A 183 -14.75 0.42 -3.86
C TYR A 183 -15.62 -0.79 -4.21
N ILE A 184 -16.77 -0.99 -3.54
CA ILE A 184 -17.65 -2.17 -3.74
C ILE A 184 -18.08 -2.34 -5.20
N ASP A 185 -18.40 -1.24 -5.91
CA ASP A 185 -19.17 -1.38 -7.14
C ASP A 185 -18.35 -1.79 -8.37
N ASN A 186 -17.01 -1.63 -8.36
CA ASN A 186 -16.22 -1.80 -9.59
C ASN A 186 -14.83 -2.42 -9.42
N VAL A 187 -14.43 -2.84 -8.21
CA VAL A 187 -13.03 -3.18 -7.95
C VAL A 187 -12.84 -4.59 -7.40
N ARG A 188 -12.03 -5.39 -8.10
CA ARG A 188 -11.59 -6.71 -7.65
C ARG A 188 -10.65 -6.54 -6.44
N PHE A 189 -11.02 -7.12 -5.30
CA PHE A 189 -10.34 -7.01 -4.00
C PHE A 189 -10.42 -5.59 -3.35
N PRO A 190 -11.63 -5.07 -3.08
CA PRO A 190 -11.82 -3.71 -2.57
C PRO A 190 -11.21 -3.52 -1.17
N VAL A 191 -11.22 -4.57 -0.33
CA VAL A 191 -10.66 -4.55 1.01
C VAL A 191 -9.15 -4.32 0.98
N VAL A 192 -8.42 -5.05 0.12
CA VAL A 192 -6.96 -4.92 0.02
C VAL A 192 -6.57 -3.51 -0.43
N ARG A 193 -7.24 -2.98 -1.46
CA ARG A 193 -7.01 -1.61 -1.92
C ARG A 193 -7.30 -0.57 -0.85
N GLY A 194 -8.41 -0.72 -0.12
CA GLY A 194 -8.76 0.17 0.98
C GLY A 194 -7.67 0.24 2.04
N PHE A 195 -7.08 -0.90 2.42
CA PHE A 195 -5.95 -0.93 3.35
C PHE A 195 -4.67 -0.30 2.77
N VAL A 196 -4.35 -0.56 1.51
CA VAL A 196 -3.21 0.07 0.84
C VAL A 196 -3.36 1.59 0.82
N GLU A 197 -4.55 2.10 0.50
CA GLU A 197 -4.83 3.54 0.50
C GLU A 197 -4.78 4.16 1.89
N LEU A 198 -5.30 3.46 2.89
CA LEU A 198 -5.20 3.88 4.27
C LEU A 198 -3.73 4.03 4.71
N TRP A 199 -2.88 3.05 4.40
CA TRP A 199 -1.45 3.11 4.68
C TRP A 199 -0.73 4.21 3.89
N ASN A 200 -1.09 4.38 2.62
CA ASN A 200 -0.57 5.45 1.78
C ASN A 200 -0.85 6.83 2.38
N LYS A 201 -2.12 7.10 2.69
CA LYS A 201 -2.57 8.39 3.23
C LYS A 201 -1.96 8.70 4.60
N ASN A 202 -1.93 7.72 5.50
CA ASN A 202 -1.54 7.96 6.89
C ASN A 202 -0.04 7.82 7.15
N PHE A 203 0.70 7.08 6.30
CA PHE A 203 2.09 6.74 6.58
C PHE A 203 3.04 6.99 5.40
N PHE A 204 2.77 6.41 4.22
CA PHE A 204 3.76 6.42 3.12
C PHE A 204 3.86 7.75 2.38
N HIS A 205 2.76 8.47 2.16
CA HIS A 205 2.79 9.74 1.40
C HIS A 205 3.64 10.81 2.09
N GLN A 206 3.60 10.86 3.42
CA GLN A 206 4.44 11.74 4.22
C GLN A 206 5.94 11.43 4.06
N ARG A 207 6.26 10.21 3.65
CA ARG A 207 7.62 9.68 3.41
C ARG A 207 7.97 9.60 1.92
N LYS A 208 7.19 10.27 1.06
CA LYS A 208 7.39 10.30 -0.39
C LYS A 208 7.38 8.91 -1.06
N ILE A 209 6.59 8.00 -0.49
CA ILE A 209 6.37 6.64 -0.99
C ILE A 209 4.89 6.48 -1.34
N HIS A 210 4.60 5.80 -2.44
CA HIS A 210 3.27 5.35 -2.79
C HIS A 210 3.30 3.85 -3.07
N VAL A 211 2.33 3.10 -2.53
CA VAL A 211 2.18 1.69 -2.81
C VAL A 211 0.93 1.46 -3.67
N PHE A 212 1.09 0.81 -4.81
CA PHE A 212 -0.01 0.34 -5.63
C PHE A 212 -0.28 -1.13 -5.37
N PHE A 213 -1.55 -1.50 -5.31
CA PHE A 213 -1.98 -2.89 -5.45
C PHE A 213 -2.47 -3.14 -6.88
N LEU A 214 -1.96 -4.20 -7.49
CA LEU A 214 -2.32 -4.64 -8.83
C LEU A 214 -2.85 -6.06 -8.75
N ASN A 215 -4.10 -6.25 -9.19
CA ASN A 215 -4.69 -7.57 -9.30
C ASN A 215 -4.16 -8.30 -10.57
N PRO A 216 -4.40 -9.61 -10.72
CA PRO A 216 -3.87 -10.37 -11.85
C PRO A 216 -4.36 -9.87 -13.21
N ASP A 217 -5.60 -9.36 -13.27
CA ASP A 217 -6.21 -8.86 -14.51
C ASP A 217 -5.53 -7.57 -14.98
N GLU A 218 -5.27 -6.64 -14.05
CA GLU A 218 -4.54 -5.39 -14.30
C GLU A 218 -3.09 -5.66 -14.71
N VAL A 219 -2.44 -6.66 -14.09
CA VAL A 219 -1.10 -7.09 -14.49
C VAL A 219 -1.11 -7.66 -15.91
N ALA A 220 -2.15 -8.42 -16.27
CA ALA A 220 -2.33 -8.92 -17.64
C ALA A 220 -2.56 -7.78 -18.64
N GLU A 221 -3.41 -6.81 -18.30
CA GLU A 221 -3.66 -5.63 -19.14
C GLU A 221 -2.37 -4.80 -19.35
N GLN A 222 -1.60 -4.57 -18.29
CA GLN A 222 -0.31 -3.88 -18.39
C GLN A 222 0.68 -4.65 -19.28
N LYS A 223 0.66 -5.98 -19.24
CA LYS A 223 1.51 -6.82 -20.09
C LYS A 223 1.15 -6.66 -21.56
N ASP A 224 -0.14 -6.69 -21.88
CA ASP A 224 -0.60 -6.56 -23.26
C ASP A 224 -0.25 -5.17 -23.82
N LYS A 225 -0.45 -4.11 -23.04
CA LYS A 225 -0.01 -2.75 -23.40
C LYS A 225 1.52 -2.65 -23.60
N ALA A 226 2.31 -3.30 -22.75
CA ALA A 226 3.77 -3.31 -22.88
C ALA A 226 4.23 -4.04 -24.16
N ILE A 227 3.57 -5.16 -24.51
CA ILE A 227 3.85 -5.89 -25.75
C ILE A 227 3.46 -5.05 -26.96
N GLU A 228 2.31 -4.38 -26.93
CA GLU A 228 1.88 -3.49 -28.02
C GLU A 228 2.86 -2.32 -28.24
N ALA A 229 3.31 -1.69 -27.16
CA ALA A 229 4.32 -0.64 -27.23
C ALA A 229 5.63 -1.14 -27.86
N TYR A 230 6.12 -2.30 -27.43
CA TYR A 230 7.30 -2.94 -27.99
C TYR A 230 7.16 -3.31 -29.48
N LEU A 231 5.96 -3.76 -29.90
CA LEU A 231 5.68 -4.07 -31.30
C LEU A 231 5.66 -2.80 -32.18
N LYS A 232 5.12 -1.70 -31.65
CA LYS A 232 5.08 -0.40 -32.31
C LYS A 232 6.48 0.17 -32.51
N GLU A 233 7.33 0.08 -31.47
CA GLU A 233 8.72 0.54 -31.53
C GLU A 233 9.56 -0.25 -32.54
N ASN A 234 9.39 -1.56 -32.61
CA ASN A 234 10.12 -2.42 -33.54
C ASN A 234 9.54 -2.47 -34.96
N GLY A 235 8.58 -1.60 -35.31
CA GLY A 235 8.00 -1.52 -36.66
C GLY A 235 7.39 -2.83 -37.16
N SER A 236 6.93 -3.72 -36.27
CA SER A 236 6.51 -5.08 -36.63
C SER A 236 5.10 -5.09 -37.22
N THR A 237 4.97 -5.01 -38.55
CA THR A 237 3.67 -4.90 -39.24
C THR A 237 3.02 -6.26 -39.56
N GLY A 238 3.82 -7.26 -39.98
CA GLY A 238 3.32 -8.58 -40.41
C GLY A 238 2.99 -9.57 -39.28
N PHE A 239 2.07 -10.51 -39.50
CA PHE A 239 1.63 -11.50 -38.51
C PHE A 239 2.78 -12.35 -37.95
N PHE A 240 3.66 -12.87 -38.82
CA PHE A 240 4.85 -13.64 -38.42
C PHE A 240 5.85 -12.77 -37.65
N SER A 241 6.05 -11.52 -38.08
CA SER A 241 6.93 -10.55 -37.41
C SER A 241 6.43 -10.25 -35.99
N LYS A 242 5.13 -9.94 -35.83
CA LYS A 242 4.50 -9.75 -34.52
C LYS A 242 4.64 -10.98 -33.61
N LYS A 243 4.41 -12.18 -34.16
CA LYS A 243 4.58 -13.44 -33.40
C LYS A 243 6.01 -13.65 -32.93
N MET A 244 7.01 -13.34 -33.76
CA MET A 244 8.42 -13.46 -33.40
C MET A 244 8.86 -12.40 -32.39
N SER A 245 8.45 -11.14 -32.57
CA SER A 245 8.70 -10.05 -31.63
C SER A 245 8.05 -10.31 -30.26
N LYS A 246 6.81 -10.79 -30.22
CA LYS A 246 6.15 -11.20 -28.95
C LYS A 246 6.90 -12.34 -28.25
N ARG A 247 7.40 -13.34 -29.00
CA ARG A 247 8.24 -14.42 -28.45
C ARG A 247 9.55 -13.89 -27.87
N ARG A 248 10.20 -12.94 -28.57
CA ARG A 248 11.43 -12.29 -28.07
C ARG A 248 11.17 -11.51 -26.79
N TRP A 249 10.11 -10.72 -26.76
CA TRP A 249 9.69 -9.98 -25.57
C TRP A 249 9.45 -10.92 -24.39
N ASN A 250 8.67 -11.99 -24.59
CA ASN A 250 8.42 -13.01 -23.56
C ASN A 250 9.71 -13.67 -23.06
N LYS A 251 10.66 -13.94 -23.96
CA LYS A 251 11.96 -14.53 -23.59
C LYS A 251 12.79 -13.56 -22.72
N GLN A 252 12.82 -12.29 -23.08
CA GLN A 252 13.51 -11.24 -22.31
C GLN A 252 12.87 -11.05 -20.93
N HIS A 253 11.55 -11.09 -20.84
CA HIS A 253 10.79 -10.80 -19.63
C HIS A 253 10.28 -12.06 -18.92
N HIS A 254 10.86 -13.24 -19.20
CA HIS A 254 10.32 -14.52 -18.71
C HIS A 254 10.14 -14.53 -17.18
N HIS A 255 11.07 -13.92 -16.45
CA HIS A 255 11.08 -13.78 -15.00
C HIS A 255 9.97 -12.87 -14.43
N ILE A 256 9.42 -11.94 -15.24
CA ILE A 256 8.34 -11.00 -14.86
C ILE A 256 7.03 -11.36 -15.57
N SER A 257 7.06 -12.28 -16.53
CA SER A 257 5.94 -12.53 -17.46
C SER A 257 4.73 -13.22 -16.84
N ASP A 258 4.83 -13.73 -15.61
CA ASP A 258 3.71 -14.35 -14.92
C ASP A 258 2.73 -13.28 -14.44
N THR A 259 1.57 -13.24 -15.08
CA THR A 259 0.48 -12.30 -14.79
C THR A 259 -0.50 -12.85 -13.77
N ARG A 260 -0.37 -14.13 -13.37
CA ARG A 260 -1.33 -14.79 -12.49
C ARG A 260 -1.20 -14.36 -11.03
N HIS A 261 -0.07 -13.73 -10.68
CA HIS A 261 0.20 -13.23 -9.34
C HIS A 261 -0.24 -11.78 -9.21
N SER A 262 -0.84 -11.45 -8.07
CA SER A 262 -1.06 -10.05 -7.68
C SER A 262 0.25 -9.42 -7.24
N ARG A 263 0.32 -8.09 -7.34
CA ARG A 263 1.56 -7.35 -7.10
C ARG A 263 1.32 -6.15 -6.19
N LEU A 264 2.27 -5.90 -5.30
CA LEU A 264 2.43 -4.62 -4.63
C LEU A 264 3.60 -3.88 -5.28
N LEU A 265 3.33 -2.74 -5.89
CA LEU A 265 4.35 -1.88 -6.49
C LEU A 265 4.61 -0.70 -5.56
N ILE A 266 5.79 -0.66 -4.96
CA ILE A 266 6.26 0.42 -4.09
C ILE A 266 7.08 1.39 -4.95
N VAL A 267 6.64 2.63 -5.02
CA VAL A 267 7.31 3.69 -5.79
C VAL A 267 7.67 4.85 -4.89
N SER A 268 8.79 5.50 -5.20
CA SER A 268 9.12 6.80 -4.65
C SER A 268 8.63 7.91 -5.59
N PHE A 269 8.35 9.09 -5.03
CA PHE A 269 7.99 10.27 -5.82
C PHE A 269 8.69 11.53 -5.28
N ASN A 270 8.85 12.55 -6.12
CA ASN A 270 9.52 13.79 -5.74
C ASN A 270 8.58 14.74 -4.95
N SER A 271 9.04 15.95 -4.60
CA SER A 271 8.21 16.96 -3.93
C SER A 271 6.90 17.26 -4.69
N ASP A 272 6.95 17.17 -6.02
CA ASP A 272 5.88 17.54 -6.94
C ASP A 272 4.89 16.39 -7.17
N GLY A 273 5.09 15.24 -6.52
CA GLY A 273 4.24 14.06 -6.68
C GLY A 273 4.51 13.28 -7.96
N ILE A 274 5.61 13.57 -8.67
CA ILE A 274 6.00 12.84 -9.87
C ILE A 274 6.74 11.57 -9.43
N PRO A 275 6.27 10.38 -9.85
CA PRO A 275 6.94 9.13 -9.52
C PRO A 275 8.31 9.09 -10.16
N TYR A 276 9.24 8.34 -9.54
CA TYR A 276 10.50 8.02 -10.18
C TYR A 276 10.24 7.25 -11.48
N LEU A 277 10.57 7.90 -12.60
CA LEU A 277 10.66 7.30 -13.91
C LEU A 277 12.17 7.23 -14.24
N PRO A 278 12.73 6.03 -14.40
CA PRO A 278 14.11 5.83 -14.79
C PRO A 278 14.37 6.19 -16.26
#